data_AF-A0A7S4N3P8-F1
#
_entry.id   AF-A0A7S4N3P8-F1
#
_cell.length_a   1.000
_cell.length_b   1.000
_cell.length_c   1.000
_cell.angle_alpha   90.00
_cell.angle_beta   90.00
_cell.angle_gamma   90.00
#
_symmetry.space_group_name_H-M   'P 1'
#
loop_
_entity.id
_entity.type
_entity.pdbx_description
1 polymer ?
#
loop_
_entity_poly.entity_id
_entity_poly.type
_entity_poly.pdbx_seq_one_letter_code
_entity_poly.pdbx_strand_id
1 'polypeptide(L)'
;AAAAAALGESKSSFAFEAEVIEAERESCSPSLIDPPPPSAPFRERILHRLLLPVKFLLHVTVPDVRRAALHKAESRESDPTEPLFAAALSASMCVVWLVVNSYVMVASLERVGSVAGVPDAVLGITVSAIGTSVSVYVASVAAARQGMGNAAVSNAFASNTFNILVGLGLPWYLYCVAASDDGTYRGLSDDSDGDGEDDGIETSIFILAVSLAATVAMMLAGRFVLRRWHAWALGGGYVLYLVYAVVRVC
;
A
#
# COMPACT_ATOMS: atom_id res chain seq x y z
N ALA A 1 -28.16 -19.35 15.70
CA ALA A 1 -27.91 -18.76 14.37
C ALA A 1 -26.70 -17.83 14.39
N ALA A 2 -26.68 -16.76 15.21
CA ALA A 2 -25.56 -15.80 15.27
C ALA A 2 -24.19 -16.40 15.66
N ALA A 3 -24.14 -17.34 16.62
CA ALA A 3 -22.89 -17.99 17.03
C ALA A 3 -22.26 -18.87 15.92
N ALA A 4 -23.07 -19.50 15.06
CA ALA A 4 -22.58 -20.31 13.95
C ALA A 4 -22.01 -19.45 12.81
N ALA A 5 -22.56 -18.23 12.61
CA ALA A 5 -22.01 -17.25 11.68
C ALA A 5 -20.65 -16.71 12.17
N ALA A 6 -20.53 -16.36 13.45
CA ALA A 6 -19.26 -15.91 14.04
C ALA A 6 -18.17 -17.00 14.03
N LEU A 7 -18.53 -18.27 14.26
CA LEU A 7 -17.63 -19.42 14.11
C LEU A 7 -17.24 -19.68 12.64
N GLY A 8 -18.14 -19.40 11.69
CA GLY A 8 -17.86 -19.47 10.26
C GLY A 8 -16.89 -18.38 9.80
N GLU A 9 -17.10 -17.14 10.25
CA GLU A 9 -16.21 -16.01 9.97
C GLU A 9 -14.84 -16.21 10.61
N SER A 10 -14.77 -16.63 11.87
CA SER A 10 -13.51 -16.92 12.56
C SER A 10 -12.74 -18.06 11.88
N LYS A 11 -13.41 -19.14 11.46
CA LYS A 11 -12.77 -20.21 10.67
C LYS A 11 -12.30 -19.74 9.30
N SER A 12 -13.06 -18.87 8.63
CA SER A 12 -12.67 -18.31 7.34
C SER A 12 -11.49 -17.34 7.47
N SER A 13 -11.44 -16.56 8.56
CA SER A 13 -10.34 -15.66 8.88
C SER A 13 -9.08 -16.44 9.24
N PHE A 14 -9.20 -17.54 9.99
CA PHE A 14 -8.06 -18.39 10.32
C PHE A 14 -7.58 -19.21 9.13
N ALA A 15 -8.49 -19.66 8.26
CA ALA A 15 -8.13 -20.31 7.00
C ALA A 15 -7.45 -19.32 6.04
N PHE A 16 -7.93 -18.08 5.97
CA PHE A 16 -7.31 -17.00 5.20
C PHE A 16 -5.93 -16.62 5.76
N GLU A 17 -5.78 -16.49 7.08
CA GLU A 17 -4.48 -16.26 7.72
C GLU A 17 -3.52 -17.42 7.44
N ALA A 18 -3.97 -18.67 7.56
CA ALA A 18 -3.15 -19.84 7.26
C ALA A 18 -2.74 -19.90 5.78
N GLU A 19 -3.64 -19.56 4.86
CA GLU A 19 -3.39 -19.53 3.41
C GLU A 19 -2.46 -18.38 3.01
N VAL A 20 -2.60 -17.19 3.63
CA VAL A 20 -1.67 -16.06 3.51
C VAL A 20 -0.29 -16.42 4.04
N ILE A 21 -0.21 -17.08 5.20
CA ILE A 21 1.06 -17.56 5.77
C ILE A 21 1.70 -18.60 4.85
N GLU A 22 0.92 -19.52 4.28
CA GLU A 22 1.40 -20.58 3.40
C GLU A 22 1.87 -20.05 2.05
N ALA A 23 1.24 -19.00 1.54
CA ALA A 23 1.68 -18.35 0.32
C ALA A 23 2.86 -17.38 0.56
N GLU A 24 2.95 -16.72 1.72
CA GLU A 24 4.21 -16.07 2.13
C GLU A 24 5.35 -17.09 2.25
N ARG A 25 5.04 -18.31 2.69
CA ARG A 25 5.97 -19.45 2.74
C ARG A 25 6.32 -19.98 1.34
N GLU A 26 5.44 -19.94 0.35
CA GLU A 26 5.76 -20.28 -1.05
C GLU A 26 6.55 -19.18 -1.77
N SER A 27 6.45 -17.92 -1.34
CA SER A 27 7.37 -16.84 -1.76
C SER A 27 8.80 -17.07 -1.25
N CYS A 28 8.97 -17.95 -0.24
CA CYS A 28 10.26 -18.28 0.35
C CYS A 28 11.05 -19.32 -0.45
N SER A 29 11.71 -18.88 -1.52
CA SER A 29 13.17 -19.10 -1.71
C SER A 29 13.65 -18.35 -2.95
N PRO A 30 14.77 -17.60 -2.88
CA PRO A 30 15.85 -17.75 -1.91
C PRO A 30 15.96 -16.50 -1.00
N SER A 31 16.87 -16.49 -0.02
CA SER A 31 17.06 -15.40 0.94
C SER A 31 17.21 -14.03 0.27
N LEU A 32 16.99 -12.94 1.02
CA LEU A 32 16.99 -11.56 0.51
C LEU A 32 18.23 -11.19 -0.34
N ILE A 33 19.34 -11.92 -0.17
CA ILE A 33 20.66 -11.72 -0.79
C ILE A 33 20.97 -12.73 -1.90
N ASP A 34 20.25 -13.85 -1.99
CA ASP A 34 20.70 -14.96 -2.82
C ASP A 34 20.83 -14.55 -4.31
N PRO A 35 21.93 -14.96 -4.96
CA PRO A 35 22.21 -14.55 -6.33
C PRO A 35 21.13 -15.12 -7.27
N PRO A 36 20.73 -14.36 -8.30
CA PRO A 36 19.77 -14.86 -9.27
C PRO A 36 20.33 -16.11 -9.96
N PRO A 37 19.47 -17.09 -10.31
CA PRO A 37 19.91 -18.33 -10.93
C PRO A 37 20.70 -18.03 -12.22
N PRO A 38 21.67 -18.88 -12.60
CA PRO A 38 22.54 -18.63 -13.75
C PRO A 38 21.79 -18.52 -15.08
N SER A 39 20.55 -19.04 -15.19
CA SER A 39 19.65 -18.89 -16.34
C SER A 39 18.89 -17.55 -16.40
N ALA A 40 19.04 -16.68 -15.40
CA ALA A 40 18.30 -15.43 -15.31
C ALA A 40 18.66 -14.44 -16.44
N PRO A 41 17.67 -13.75 -17.03
CA PRO A 41 17.90 -12.74 -18.06
C PRO A 41 18.84 -11.63 -17.59
N PHE A 42 19.58 -11.03 -18.53
CA PHE A 42 20.59 -10.00 -18.26
C PHE A 42 20.06 -8.82 -17.40
N ARG A 43 18.79 -8.44 -17.57
CA ARG A 43 18.12 -7.38 -16.80
C ARG A 43 18.03 -7.70 -15.31
N GLU A 44 17.75 -8.95 -14.96
CA GLU A 44 17.62 -9.39 -13.57
C GLU A 44 18.97 -9.36 -12.85
N ARG A 45 20.05 -9.67 -13.57
CA ARG A 45 21.42 -9.56 -13.06
C ARG A 45 21.84 -8.11 -12.80
N ILE A 46 21.50 -7.18 -13.72
CA ILE A 46 21.75 -5.74 -13.51
C ILE A 46 20.93 -5.22 -12.34
N LEU A 47 19.64 -5.53 -12.30
CA LEU A 47 18.73 -5.09 -11.26
C LEU A 47 19.16 -5.61 -9.89
N HIS A 48 19.60 -6.86 -9.80
CA HIS A 48 20.17 -7.44 -8.58
C HIS A 48 21.41 -6.66 -8.12
N ARG A 49 22.35 -6.34 -9.02
CA ARG A 49 23.55 -5.55 -8.68
C ARG A 49 23.19 -4.13 -8.21
N LEU A 50 22.20 -3.50 -8.83
CA LEU A 50 21.73 -2.16 -8.46
C LEU A 50 21.04 -2.14 -7.09
N LEU A 51 20.23 -3.16 -6.79
CA LEU A 51 19.51 -3.30 -5.53
C LEU A 51 20.36 -3.91 -4.41
N LEU A 52 21.52 -4.50 -4.72
CA LEU A 52 22.40 -5.14 -3.75
C LEU A 52 22.77 -4.25 -2.55
N PRO A 53 23.19 -2.98 -2.70
CA PRO A 53 23.50 -2.14 -1.54
C PRO A 53 22.29 -1.92 -0.64
N VAL A 54 21.10 -1.73 -1.22
CA VAL A 54 19.84 -1.54 -0.47
C VAL A 54 19.44 -2.84 0.23
N LYS A 55 19.51 -3.97 -0.47
CA LYS A 55 19.21 -5.32 0.08
C LYS A 55 20.17 -5.69 1.20
N PHE A 56 21.45 -5.40 1.04
CA PHE A 56 22.47 -5.64 2.05
C PHE A 56 22.21 -4.79 3.30
N LEU A 57 21.91 -3.50 3.12
CA LEU A 57 21.57 -2.59 4.21
C LEU A 57 20.33 -3.07 4.99
N LEU A 58 19.29 -3.51 4.28
CA LEU A 58 18.09 -4.09 4.89
C LEU A 58 18.36 -5.42 5.58
N HIS A 59 19.25 -6.26 5.05
CA HIS A 59 19.59 -7.53 5.67
C HIS A 59 20.39 -7.37 6.96
N VAL A 60 21.27 -6.36 7.03
CA VAL A 60 22.03 -6.04 8.24
C VAL A 60 21.13 -5.44 9.32
N THR A 61 20.12 -4.69 8.91
CA THR A 61 19.28 -3.93 9.84
C THR A 61 18.05 -4.69 10.30
N VAL A 62 17.40 -5.47 9.43
CA VAL A 62 16.17 -6.22 9.75
C VAL A 62 16.50 -7.68 10.05
N PRO A 63 16.35 -8.15 11.30
CA PRO A 63 16.57 -9.54 11.64
C PRO A 63 15.58 -10.46 10.92
N ASP A 64 16.08 -11.52 10.29
CA ASP A 64 15.26 -12.44 9.52
C ASP A 64 14.46 -13.38 10.43
N VAL A 65 13.19 -13.04 10.66
CA VAL A 65 12.25 -13.79 11.52
C VAL A 65 11.98 -15.20 11.00
N ARG A 66 12.24 -15.46 9.71
CA ARG A 66 12.03 -16.79 9.11
C ARG A 66 12.96 -17.83 9.72
N ARG A 67 14.17 -17.45 10.13
CA ARG A 67 15.10 -18.36 10.82
C ARG A 67 14.56 -18.78 12.18
N ALA A 68 13.93 -17.85 12.92
CA ALA A 68 13.28 -18.15 14.18
C ALA A 68 12.03 -19.04 14.00
N ALA A 69 11.24 -18.82 12.94
CA ALA A 69 10.08 -19.65 12.62
C ALA A 69 10.45 -21.08 12.16
N LEU A 70 11.54 -21.23 11.38
CA LEU A 70 12.06 -22.54 10.95
C LEU A 70 12.63 -23.33 12.13
N HIS A 71 13.40 -22.68 13.02
CA HIS A 71 13.86 -23.32 14.25
C HIS A 71 12.69 -23.83 15.11
N LYS A 72 11.54 -23.14 15.11
CA LYS A 72 10.32 -23.56 15.82
C LYS A 72 9.60 -24.74 15.15
N ALA A 73 9.62 -24.84 13.82
CA ALA A 73 9.06 -25.98 13.10
C ALA A 73 9.87 -27.27 13.31
N GLU A 74 11.17 -27.15 13.61
CA GLU A 74 12.11 -28.27 13.79
C GLU A 74 12.24 -28.71 15.26
N SER A 75 12.06 -27.78 16.22
CA SER A 75 12.05 -28.07 17.65
C SER A 75 10.63 -28.35 18.16
N ARG A 76 10.29 -29.63 18.34
CA ARG A 76 8.99 -30.10 18.86
C ARG A 76 8.68 -29.69 20.31
N GLU A 77 9.61 -28.98 20.97
CA GLU A 77 9.53 -28.57 22.37
C GLU A 77 10.32 -27.27 22.57
N SER A 78 9.67 -26.10 22.49
CA SER A 78 10.27 -24.82 22.89
C SER A 78 9.24 -23.72 23.17
N ASP A 79 9.57 -22.86 24.14
CA ASP A 79 8.79 -21.79 24.78
C ASP A 79 8.06 -20.85 23.77
N PRO A 80 6.76 -20.54 23.95
CA PRO A 80 5.99 -19.71 23.02
C PRO A 80 6.47 -18.24 22.87
N THR A 81 7.42 -17.76 23.70
CA THR A 81 7.79 -16.34 23.81
C THR A 81 8.97 -15.89 22.93
N GLU A 82 9.91 -16.78 22.59
CA GLU A 82 11.10 -16.49 21.76
C GLU A 82 10.81 -15.96 20.33
N PRO A 83 9.86 -16.54 19.55
CA PRO A 83 9.60 -16.06 18.18
C PRO A 83 8.87 -14.71 18.15
N LEU A 84 8.15 -14.37 19.24
CA LEU A 84 7.37 -13.13 19.33
C LEU A 84 8.29 -11.92 19.49
N PHE A 85 9.35 -12.04 20.30
CA PHE A 85 10.30 -10.95 20.48
C PHE A 85 11.09 -10.66 19.20
N ALA A 86 11.56 -11.70 18.50
CA ALA A 86 12.25 -11.54 17.22
C ALA A 86 11.33 -10.92 16.14
N ALA A 87 10.06 -11.35 16.10
CA ALA A 87 9.05 -10.76 15.22
C ALA A 87 8.79 -9.29 15.57
N ALA A 88 8.59 -8.95 16.85
CA ALA A 88 8.38 -7.58 17.31
C ALA A 88 9.59 -6.67 17.05
N LEU A 89 10.81 -7.18 17.20
CA LEU A 89 12.03 -6.45 16.86
C LEU A 89 12.13 -6.18 15.36
N SER A 90 11.85 -7.19 14.52
CA SER A 90 11.85 -7.00 13.07
C SER A 90 10.77 -6.01 12.62
N ALA A 91 9.56 -6.10 13.19
CA ALA A 91 8.45 -5.22 12.88
C ALA A 91 8.76 -3.78 13.29
N SER A 92 9.32 -3.57 14.49
CA SER A 92 9.72 -2.24 14.94
C SER A 92 10.81 -1.65 14.05
N MET A 93 11.80 -2.45 13.62
CA MET A 93 12.83 -2.00 12.69
C MET A 93 12.27 -1.65 11.30
N CYS A 94 11.31 -2.43 10.79
CA CYS A 94 10.60 -2.10 9.55
C CYS A 94 9.84 -0.78 9.68
N VAL A 95 9.16 -0.53 10.80
CA VAL A 95 8.46 0.73 11.06
C VAL A 95 9.45 1.90 11.08
N VAL A 96 10.59 1.77 11.74
CA VAL A 96 11.64 2.81 11.76
C VAL A 96 12.11 3.10 10.32
N TRP A 97 12.41 2.07 9.53
CA TRP A 97 12.81 2.25 8.13
C TRP A 97 11.71 2.87 7.26
N LEU A 98 10.44 2.53 7.48
CA LEU A 98 9.32 3.16 6.78
C LEU A 98 9.25 4.67 7.08
N VAL A 99 9.42 5.05 8.35
CA VAL A 99 9.45 6.48 8.76
C VAL A 99 10.63 7.20 8.12
N VAL A 100 11.84 6.63 8.18
CA VAL A 100 13.05 7.22 7.59
C VAL A 100 12.91 7.37 6.07
N ASN A 101 12.47 6.33 5.37
CA ASN A 101 12.29 6.37 3.92
C ASN A 101 11.20 7.36 3.50
N SER A 102 10.09 7.44 4.25
CA SER A 102 9.02 8.41 4.01
C SER A 102 9.55 9.85 4.12
N TYR A 103 10.30 10.15 5.19
CA TYR A 103 10.90 11.47 5.39
C TYR A 103 11.89 11.83 4.27
N VAL A 104 12.79 10.90 3.92
CA VAL A 104 13.76 11.12 2.83
C VAL A 104 13.05 11.29 1.48
N MET A 105 11.98 10.55 1.22
CA MET A 105 11.19 10.66 -0.01
C MET A 105 10.58 12.06 -0.13
N VAL A 106 9.85 12.51 0.90
CA VAL A 106 9.19 13.82 0.90
C VAL A 106 10.20 14.96 0.78
N ALA A 107 11.26 14.95 1.60
CA ALA A 107 12.31 15.97 1.55
C ALA A 107 13.05 16.01 0.19
N SER A 108 13.20 14.86 -0.48
CA SER A 108 13.79 14.81 -1.82
C SER A 108 12.82 15.33 -2.87
N LEU A 109 11.52 15.03 -2.76
CA LEU A 109 10.48 15.52 -3.66
C LEU A 109 10.36 17.05 -3.62
N GLU A 110 10.32 17.65 -2.43
CA GLU A 110 10.27 19.11 -2.25
C GLU A 110 11.49 19.82 -2.88
N ARG A 111 12.70 19.24 -2.72
CA ARG A 111 13.92 19.76 -3.36
C ARG A 111 13.85 19.66 -4.88
N VAL A 112 13.32 18.55 -5.41
CA VAL A 112 13.14 18.40 -6.87
C VAL A 112 12.08 19.37 -7.39
N GLY A 113 10.99 19.58 -6.65
CA GLY A 113 9.93 20.53 -7.01
C GLY A 113 10.40 21.97 -7.07
N SER A 114 11.15 22.40 -6.04
CA SER A 114 11.74 23.75 -6.02
C SER A 114 12.70 24.02 -7.18
N VAL A 115 13.46 23.01 -7.64
CA VAL A 115 14.36 23.15 -8.81
C VAL A 115 13.59 23.07 -10.12
N ALA A 116 12.54 22.25 -10.20
CA ALA A 116 11.73 22.06 -11.41
C ALA A 116 10.66 23.15 -11.61
N GLY A 117 10.40 23.99 -10.60
CA GLY A 117 9.33 25.00 -10.64
C GLY A 117 7.92 24.40 -10.62
N VAL A 118 7.78 23.16 -10.13
CA VAL A 118 6.49 22.45 -10.06
C VAL A 118 5.93 22.57 -8.65
N PRO A 119 4.63 22.89 -8.47
CA PRO A 119 4.02 22.96 -7.15
C PRO A 119 4.12 21.64 -6.37
N ASP A 120 4.42 21.73 -5.07
CA ASP A 120 4.53 20.55 -4.20
C ASP A 120 3.25 19.70 -4.18
N ALA A 121 2.09 20.35 -4.31
CA ALA A 121 0.79 19.68 -4.44
C ALA A 121 0.74 18.72 -5.64
N VAL A 122 1.27 19.13 -6.81
CA VAL A 122 1.31 18.29 -8.02
C VAL A 122 2.24 17.10 -7.81
N LEU A 123 3.39 17.30 -7.17
CA LEU A 123 4.34 16.23 -6.88
C LEU A 123 3.79 15.21 -5.88
N GLY A 124 3.01 15.67 -4.91
CA GLY A 124 2.29 14.81 -3.96
C GLY A 124 1.25 13.93 -4.67
N ILE A 125 0.36 14.51 -5.47
CA ILE A 125 -0.70 13.76 -6.15
C ILE A 125 -0.20 12.85 -7.29
N THR A 126 1.02 13.07 -7.79
CA THR A 126 1.62 12.27 -8.87
C THR A 126 2.67 11.29 -8.35
N VAL A 127 3.84 11.78 -7.94
CA VAL A 127 5.01 10.94 -7.65
C VAL A 127 4.79 10.12 -6.39
N SER A 128 4.25 10.72 -5.33
CA SER A 128 3.95 9.99 -4.08
C SER A 128 2.81 8.97 -4.28
N ALA A 129 1.77 9.34 -5.04
CA ALA A 129 0.66 8.45 -5.36
C ALA A 129 1.11 7.23 -6.19
N ILE A 130 1.97 7.44 -7.20
CA ILE A 130 2.55 6.35 -8.00
C ILE A 130 3.41 5.44 -7.12
N GLY A 131 4.25 6.00 -6.24
CA GLY A 131 5.11 5.24 -5.35
C GLY A 131 4.34 4.25 -4.47
N THR A 132 3.26 4.72 -3.85
CA THR A 132 2.38 3.89 -3.01
C THR A 132 1.62 2.85 -3.83
N SER A 133 1.14 3.22 -5.03
CA SER A 133 0.37 2.31 -5.88
C SER A 133 1.23 1.17 -6.45
N VAL A 134 2.48 1.46 -6.82
CA VAL A 134 3.42 0.45 -7.36
C VAL A 134 3.78 -0.60 -6.32
N SER A 135 4.00 -0.21 -5.06
CA SER A 135 4.35 -1.16 -4.00
C SER A 135 3.19 -2.10 -3.68
N VAL A 136 1.96 -1.58 -3.58
CA VAL A 136 0.74 -2.38 -3.40
C VAL A 136 0.51 -3.31 -4.60
N TYR A 137 0.74 -2.82 -5.82
CA TYR A 137 0.63 -3.64 -7.02
C TYR A 137 1.61 -4.82 -7.00
N VAL A 138 2.88 -4.61 -6.62
CA VAL A 138 3.88 -5.69 -6.53
C VAL A 138 3.45 -6.75 -5.52
N ALA A 139 2.96 -6.33 -4.34
CA ALA A 139 2.47 -7.25 -3.31
C ALA A 139 1.24 -8.06 -3.80
N SER A 140 0.25 -7.39 -4.40
CA SER A 140 -0.94 -8.06 -4.93
C SER A 140 -0.64 -8.99 -6.11
N VAL A 141 0.33 -8.65 -6.98
CA VAL A 141 0.78 -9.56 -8.06
C VAL A 141 1.49 -10.79 -7.50
N ALA A 142 2.30 -10.63 -6.45
CA ALA A 142 2.96 -11.75 -5.79
C ALA A 142 1.93 -12.73 -5.21
N ALA A 143 0.95 -12.22 -4.45
CA ALA A 143 -0.15 -13.01 -3.90
C ALA A 143 -1.00 -13.69 -5.00
N ALA A 144 -1.33 -12.97 -6.08
CA ALA A 144 -2.11 -13.52 -7.18
C ALA A 144 -1.38 -14.64 -7.92
N ARG A 145 -0.04 -14.57 -8.02
CA ARG A 145 0.78 -15.63 -8.63
C ARG A 145 0.79 -16.92 -7.83
N GLN A 146 0.49 -16.85 -6.53
CA GLN A 146 0.40 -17.99 -5.62
C GLN A 146 -1.01 -18.57 -5.54
N GLY A 147 -1.92 -18.17 -6.45
CA GLY A 147 -3.31 -18.63 -6.45
C GLY A 147 -4.23 -17.88 -5.48
N MET A 148 -3.70 -16.97 -4.65
CA MET A 148 -4.48 -16.19 -3.69
C MET A 148 -5.08 -14.92 -4.31
N GLY A 149 -5.90 -15.08 -5.35
CA GLY A 149 -6.55 -13.95 -6.02
C GLY A 149 -7.45 -13.13 -5.09
N ASN A 150 -8.13 -13.78 -4.15
CA ASN A 150 -9.01 -13.11 -3.18
C ASN A 150 -8.22 -12.22 -2.21
N ALA A 151 -7.06 -12.69 -1.74
CA ALA A 151 -6.16 -11.91 -0.88
C ALA A 151 -5.58 -10.71 -1.65
N ALA A 152 -5.19 -10.91 -2.91
CA ALA A 152 -4.66 -9.85 -3.76
C ALA A 152 -5.66 -8.69 -3.99
N VAL A 153 -6.93 -9.03 -4.20
CA VAL A 153 -8.02 -8.05 -4.36
C VAL A 153 -8.32 -7.34 -3.03
N SER A 154 -8.39 -8.09 -1.92
CA SER A 154 -8.60 -7.53 -0.59
C SER A 154 -7.52 -6.51 -0.22
N ASN A 155 -6.24 -6.85 -0.46
CA ASN A 155 -5.10 -5.97 -0.21
C ASN A 155 -5.20 -4.63 -0.98
N ALA A 156 -5.64 -4.68 -2.24
CA ALA A 156 -5.80 -3.48 -3.06
C ALA A 156 -6.88 -2.53 -2.52
N PHE A 157 -8.02 -3.05 -2.04
CA PHE A 157 -9.09 -2.24 -1.47
C PHE A 157 -8.77 -1.75 -0.03
N ALA A 158 -8.20 -2.63 0.79
CA ALA A 158 -7.87 -2.33 2.18
C ALA A 158 -6.80 -1.23 2.29
N SER A 159 -5.76 -1.26 1.44
CA SER A 159 -4.69 -0.25 1.48
C SER A 159 -5.20 1.17 1.19
N ASN A 160 -6.07 1.34 0.19
CA ASN A 160 -6.67 2.65 -0.12
C ASN A 160 -7.57 3.15 1.02
N THR A 161 -8.35 2.23 1.62
CA THR A 161 -9.21 2.55 2.75
C THR A 161 -8.40 2.97 3.98
N PHE A 162 -7.30 2.25 4.25
CA PHE A 162 -6.37 2.58 5.32
C PHE A 162 -5.70 3.94 5.10
N ASN A 163 -5.26 4.26 3.88
CA ASN A 163 -4.63 5.55 3.57
C ASN A 163 -5.60 6.72 3.79
N ILE A 164 -6.88 6.56 3.46
CA ILE A 164 -7.89 7.61 3.68
C ILE A 164 -8.18 7.76 5.18
N LEU A 165 -8.49 6.66 5.87
CA LEU A 165 -8.89 6.71 7.28
C LEU A 165 -7.74 7.06 8.22
N VAL A 166 -6.61 6.39 8.06
CA VAL A 166 -5.45 6.51 8.96
C VAL A 166 -4.46 7.55 8.44
N GLY A 167 -4.25 7.63 7.12
CA GLY A 167 -3.33 8.61 6.54
C GLY A 167 -3.86 10.05 6.54
N LEU A 168 -5.16 10.25 6.27
CA LEU A 168 -5.78 11.59 6.27
C LEU A 168 -6.66 11.83 7.50
N GLY A 169 -7.50 10.85 7.86
CA GLY A 169 -8.46 11.00 8.95
C GLY A 169 -7.83 11.09 10.34
N LEU A 170 -6.82 10.29 10.64
CA LEU A 170 -6.18 10.27 11.96
C LEU A 170 -5.41 11.58 12.28
N PRO A 171 -4.56 12.12 11.38
CA PRO A 171 -3.90 13.41 11.61
C PRO A 171 -4.90 14.56 11.76
N TRP A 172 -5.97 14.57 10.96
CA TRP A 172 -7.05 15.55 11.09
C TRP A 172 -7.73 15.46 12.46
N TYR A 173 -8.12 14.25 12.87
CA TYR A 173 -8.75 14.02 14.17
C TYR A 173 -7.84 14.45 15.33
N LEU A 174 -6.56 14.05 15.29
CA LEU A 174 -5.57 14.46 16.29
C LEU A 174 -5.39 15.98 16.35
N TYR A 175 -5.38 16.64 15.19
CA TYR A 175 -5.32 18.10 15.11
C TYR A 175 -6.55 18.75 15.76
N CYS A 176 -7.76 18.32 15.42
CA CYS A 176 -8.99 18.86 16.00
C CYS A 176 -9.09 18.65 17.52
N VAL A 177 -8.56 17.54 18.05
CA VAL A 177 -8.55 17.26 19.49
C VAL A 177 -7.47 18.08 20.21
N ALA A 178 -6.33 18.35 19.56
CA ALA A 178 -5.23 19.12 20.13
C ALA A 178 -5.44 20.65 20.03
N ALA A 179 -6.12 21.11 18.98
CA ALA A 179 -6.49 22.51 18.78
C ALA A 179 -7.82 22.81 19.50
N SER A 180 -7.76 22.96 20.83
CA SER A 180 -8.94 23.11 21.69
C SER A 180 -9.72 24.42 21.52
N ASP A 181 -9.24 25.39 20.75
CA ASP A 181 -9.92 26.67 20.53
C ASP A 181 -9.71 27.13 19.06
N ASP A 182 -10.80 27.29 18.30
CA ASP A 182 -10.92 27.90 16.95
C ASP A 182 -10.31 27.23 15.69
N GLY A 183 -9.94 25.95 15.74
CA GLY A 183 -9.18 25.28 14.68
C GLY A 183 -9.96 24.53 13.58
N THR A 184 -11.06 25.05 13.02
CA THR A 184 -11.45 24.58 11.67
C THR A 184 -10.31 24.95 10.73
N TYR A 185 -9.74 24.01 9.95
CA TYR A 185 -8.72 24.35 8.94
C TYR A 185 -9.27 25.48 8.06
N ARG A 186 -8.82 26.72 8.28
CA ARG A 186 -9.35 27.91 7.57
C ARG A 186 -9.11 27.84 6.06
N GLY A 187 -8.15 27.04 5.61
CA GLY A 187 -7.86 26.79 4.21
C GLY A 187 -8.86 25.90 3.46
N LEU A 188 -9.93 25.40 4.10
CA LEU A 188 -11.03 24.73 3.40
C LEU A 188 -12.25 25.63 3.18
N SER A 189 -12.30 26.79 3.83
CA SER A 189 -13.49 27.66 3.89
C SER A 189 -13.27 29.07 3.34
N ASP A 190 -12.06 29.43 2.88
CA ASP A 190 -11.69 30.80 2.49
C ASP A 190 -11.56 31.04 0.96
N ASP A 191 -12.00 30.11 0.10
CA ASP A 191 -12.06 30.31 -1.36
C ASP A 191 -13.48 30.66 -1.85
N SER A 192 -14.34 31.25 -1.00
CA SER A 192 -15.67 31.74 -1.39
C SER A 192 -15.69 33.27 -1.49
N ASP A 193 -14.87 33.84 -2.37
CA ASP A 193 -15.05 35.21 -2.87
C ASP A 193 -14.40 35.32 -4.25
N GLY A 194 -15.08 34.76 -5.26
CA GLY A 194 -14.66 34.79 -6.66
C GLY A 194 -15.62 34.03 -7.56
N ASP A 195 -16.62 34.73 -8.10
CA ASP A 195 -17.33 34.48 -9.35
C ASP A 195 -17.06 33.14 -10.10
N GLY A 196 -17.81 32.10 -9.72
CA GLY A 196 -18.17 30.95 -10.56
C GLY A 196 -17.29 29.70 -10.37
N GLU A 197 -17.95 28.61 -9.95
CA GLU A 197 -17.42 27.23 -9.76
C GLU A 197 -16.97 26.85 -8.33
N ASP A 198 -17.77 27.24 -7.32
CA ASP A 198 -17.71 26.71 -5.95
C ASP A 198 -18.12 25.22 -5.91
N ASP A 199 -17.17 24.26 -5.98
CA ASP A 199 -17.44 22.82 -5.68
C ASP A 199 -16.18 21.92 -5.62
N GLY A 200 -15.05 22.39 -5.09
CA GLY A 200 -13.78 21.64 -5.17
C GLY A 200 -13.81 20.26 -4.49
N ILE A 201 -14.38 20.18 -3.29
CA ILE A 201 -14.43 18.94 -2.48
C ILE A 201 -15.62 18.08 -2.88
N GLU A 202 -16.79 18.70 -3.11
CA GLU A 202 -17.99 17.99 -3.53
C GLU A 202 -17.77 17.27 -4.86
N THR A 203 -17.15 17.95 -5.84
CA THR A 203 -16.78 17.36 -7.13
C THR A 203 -15.81 16.19 -6.95
N SER A 204 -14.82 16.32 -6.04
CA SER A 204 -13.84 15.25 -5.78
C SER A 204 -14.48 14.03 -5.12
N ILE A 205 -15.37 14.24 -4.15
CA ILE A 205 -16.15 13.18 -3.49
C ILE A 205 -17.06 12.50 -4.51
N PHE A 206 -17.73 13.28 -5.37
CA PHE A 206 -18.62 12.74 -6.38
C PHE A 206 -17.88 11.89 -7.41
N ILE A 207 -16.74 12.35 -7.92
CA ILE A 207 -15.89 11.59 -8.85
C ILE A 207 -15.40 10.29 -8.18
N LEU A 208 -14.98 10.35 -6.92
CA LEU A 208 -14.52 9.17 -6.19
C LEU A 208 -15.66 8.17 -5.96
N ALA A 209 -16.85 8.64 -5.57
CA ALA A 209 -18.03 7.80 -5.38
C ALA A 209 -18.48 7.15 -6.69
N VAL A 210 -18.54 7.92 -7.78
CA VAL A 210 -18.90 7.41 -9.11
C VAL A 210 -17.87 6.38 -9.61
N SER A 211 -16.57 6.65 -9.46
CA SER A 211 -15.53 5.70 -9.88
C SER A 211 -15.54 4.41 -9.07
N LEU A 212 -15.79 4.48 -7.77
CA LEU A 212 -15.96 3.31 -6.90
C LEU A 212 -17.22 2.52 -7.28
N ALA A 213 -18.35 3.19 -7.44
CA ALA A 213 -19.61 2.58 -7.84
C ALA A 213 -19.50 1.91 -9.23
N ALA A 214 -18.84 2.57 -10.18
CA ALA A 214 -18.56 2.01 -11.50
C ALA A 214 -17.68 0.76 -11.40
N THR A 215 -16.64 0.78 -10.57
CA THR A 215 -15.75 -0.37 -10.34
C THR A 215 -16.51 -1.55 -9.73
N VAL A 216 -17.36 -1.30 -8.73
CA VAL A 216 -18.20 -2.33 -8.09
C VAL A 216 -19.24 -2.87 -9.08
N ALA A 217 -19.95 -2.00 -9.80
CA ALA A 217 -20.92 -2.39 -10.82
C ALA A 217 -20.27 -3.25 -11.91
N MET A 218 -19.05 -2.90 -12.34
CA MET A 218 -18.27 -3.67 -13.29
C MET A 218 -17.90 -5.05 -12.74
N MET A 219 -17.48 -5.14 -11.47
CA MET A 219 -17.20 -6.44 -10.82
C MET A 219 -18.46 -7.31 -10.67
N LEU A 220 -19.59 -6.72 -10.31
CA LEU A 220 -20.87 -7.41 -10.20
C LEU A 220 -21.35 -7.94 -11.57
N ALA A 221 -21.27 -7.11 -12.62
CA ALA A 221 -21.58 -7.52 -13.99
C ALA A 221 -20.63 -8.63 -14.50
N GLY A 222 -19.37 -8.60 -14.06
CA GLY A 222 -18.36 -9.61 -14.36
C GLY A 222 -18.48 -10.91 -13.55
N ARG A 223 -19.49 -11.07 -12.69
CA ARG A 223 -19.63 -12.20 -11.74
C ARG A 223 -18.35 -12.45 -10.93
N PHE A 224 -17.67 -11.38 -10.52
CA PHE A 224 -16.37 -11.40 -9.81
C PHE A 224 -15.21 -12.04 -10.60
N VAL A 225 -15.33 -12.18 -11.93
CA VAL A 225 -14.24 -12.66 -12.78
C VAL A 225 -13.53 -11.48 -13.45
N LEU A 226 -12.35 -11.11 -12.94
CA LEU A 226 -11.53 -10.06 -13.53
C LEU A 226 -10.91 -10.53 -14.85
N ARG A 227 -11.47 -10.09 -15.98
CA ARG A 227 -10.87 -10.27 -17.32
C ARG A 227 -9.90 -9.14 -17.62
N ARG A 228 -8.90 -9.40 -18.47
CA ARG A 228 -7.87 -8.43 -18.92
C ARG A 228 -8.45 -7.10 -19.43
N TRP A 229 -9.63 -7.13 -20.03
CA TRP A 229 -10.35 -5.93 -20.49
C TRP A 229 -10.72 -4.97 -19.35
N HIS A 230 -11.02 -5.48 -18.16
CA HIS A 230 -11.36 -4.65 -17.00
C HIS A 230 -10.14 -3.82 -16.56
N ALA A 231 -8.95 -4.44 -16.60
CA ALA A 231 -7.70 -3.75 -16.28
C ALA A 231 -7.38 -2.62 -17.28
N TRP A 232 -7.57 -2.86 -18.58
CA TRP A 232 -7.35 -1.82 -19.59
C TRP A 232 -8.35 -0.67 -19.47
N ALA A 233 -9.63 -0.97 -19.22
CA ALA A 233 -10.65 0.05 -19.02
C ALA A 233 -10.39 0.92 -17.78
N LEU A 234 -10.09 0.29 -16.63
CA LEU A 234 -9.78 1.00 -15.38
C LEU A 234 -8.47 1.78 -15.48
N GLY A 235 -7.42 1.18 -16.07
CA GLY A 235 -6.14 1.85 -16.27
C GLY A 235 -6.25 3.05 -17.21
N GLY A 236 -6.99 2.92 -18.32
CA GLY A 236 -7.25 4.02 -19.24
C GLY A 236 -8.04 5.15 -18.59
N GLY A 237 -9.10 4.82 -17.82
CA GLY A 237 -9.88 5.81 -17.08
C GLY A 237 -9.06 6.55 -16.03
N TYR A 238 -8.18 5.86 -15.31
CA TYR A 238 -7.27 6.47 -14.33
C TYR A 238 -6.28 7.43 -14.99
N VAL A 239 -5.68 7.05 -16.12
CA VAL A 239 -4.75 7.94 -16.87
C VAL A 239 -5.48 9.19 -17.36
N LEU A 240 -6.70 9.06 -17.88
CA LEU A 240 -7.52 10.19 -18.30
C LEU A 240 -7.84 11.13 -17.13
N TYR A 241 -8.21 10.57 -15.98
CA TYR A 241 -8.43 11.34 -14.75
C TYR A 241 -7.16 12.07 -14.30
N LEU A 242 -6.00 11.41 -14.37
CA LEU A 242 -4.73 12.01 -13.97
C LEU A 242 -4.35 13.18 -14.89
N VAL A 243 -4.59 13.07 -16.20
CA VAL A 243 -4.42 14.18 -17.14
C VAL A 243 -5.37 15.33 -16.79
N TYR A 244 -6.66 15.05 -16.54
CA TYR A 244 -7.62 16.07 -16.12
C TYR A 244 -7.19 16.77 -14.82
N ALA A 245 -6.77 16.01 -13.81
CA ALA A 245 -6.34 16.54 -12.52
C ALA A 245 -5.09 17.42 -12.65
N VAL A 246 -4.09 17.00 -13.45
CA VAL A 246 -2.88 17.80 -13.69
C VAL A 246 -3.21 19.07 -14.46
N VAL A 247 -4.06 19.02 -15.49
CA VAL A 247 -4.49 20.18 -16.27
C VAL A 247 -5.32 21.17 -15.43
N ARG A 248 -6.06 20.70 -14.41
CA ARG A 248 -6.79 21.60 -13.51
C ARG A 248 -5.84 22.33 -12.53
N VAL A 249 -4.74 21.71 -12.16
CA VAL A 249 -3.80 22.26 -11.15
C VAL A 249 -2.73 23.17 -11.78
N CYS A 250 -2.36 22.93 -13.04
CA CYS A 250 -1.39 23.74 -13.80
C CYS A 250 -2.07 24.84 -14.61
#